data_AF-A0AA41TYW7-F1
#
_entry.id   AF-A0AA41TYW7-F1
#
_cell.length_a   1.000
_cell.length_b   1.000
_cell.length_c   1.000
_cell.angle_alpha   90.00
_cell.angle_beta   90.00
_cell.angle_gamma   90.00
#
_symmetry.space_group_name_H-M   'P 1'
#
loop_
_entity.id
_entity.type
_entity.pdbx_description
1 polymer ?
#
loop_
_entity_poly.entity_id
_entity_poly.type
_entity_poly.pdbx_seq_one_letter_code
_entity_poly.pdbx_strand_id
1 'polypeptide(L)'
;MRNIVGGRLVFSGSEFAELAMGIDPELFAGTAGETAMERAARLDAARDVLADLWREDPELAAYAASLLAESARVIELPTRRTARRWAA
;
A
#
# COMPACT_ATOMS: atom_id res chain seq x y z
N MET A 1 3.90 2.73 21.70
CA MET A 1 3.15 1.51 22.08
C MET A 1 3.99 0.32 21.65
N ARG A 2 4.06 -0.76 22.45
CA ARG A 2 4.79 -2.00 22.12
C ARG A 2 3.74 -3.05 21.75
N ASN A 3 3.70 -3.45 20.49
CA ASN A 3 2.80 -4.50 20.02
C ASN A 3 3.61 -5.77 19.75
N ILE A 4 3.00 -6.94 20.01
CA ILE A 4 3.59 -8.25 19.74
C ILE A 4 2.66 -8.96 18.78
N VAL A 5 3.19 -9.38 17.63
CA VAL A 5 2.46 -10.17 16.63
C VAL A 5 3.33 -11.38 16.29
N GLY A 6 2.78 -12.59 16.40
CA GLY A 6 3.52 -13.83 16.12
C GLY A 6 4.82 -14.01 16.94
N GLY A 7 4.93 -13.40 18.12
CA GLY A 7 6.13 -13.47 18.96
C GLY A 7 7.25 -12.49 18.56
N ARG A 8 7.02 -11.59 17.60
CA ARG A 8 8.00 -10.57 17.19
C ARG A 8 7.62 -9.18 17.74
N LEU A 9 8.64 -8.46 18.21
CA LEU A 9 8.50 -7.08 18.68
C LEU A 9 8.45 -6.13 17.48
N VAL A 10 7.53 -5.18 17.56
CA VAL A 10 7.27 -4.22 16.49
C VAL A 10 7.52 -2.80 16.98
N PHE A 11 8.25 -2.00 16.20
CA PHE A 11 8.64 -0.63 16.52
C PHE A 11 7.81 0.43 15.77
N SER A 12 7.18 0.09 14.65
CA SER A 12 6.33 1.01 13.87
C SER A 12 4.95 0.41 13.52
N GLY A 13 4.03 1.27 13.05
CA GLY A 13 2.71 0.84 12.57
C GLY A 13 2.77 0.03 11.27
N SER A 14 3.76 0.30 10.40
CA SER A 14 3.97 -0.46 9.15
C SER A 14 4.46 -1.87 9.45
N GLU A 15 5.47 -2.00 10.32
CA GLU A 15 5.97 -3.31 10.77
C GLU A 15 4.87 -4.14 11.46
N PHE A 16 3.89 -3.48 12.12
CA PHE A 16 2.77 -4.18 12.77
C PHE A 16 1.82 -4.74 11.72
N ALA A 17 1.50 -3.93 10.71
CA ALA A 17 0.65 -4.34 9.61
C ALA A 17 1.32 -5.43 8.78
N GLU A 18 2.62 -5.34 8.51
CA GLU A 18 3.41 -6.40 7.85
C GLU A 18 3.35 -7.72 8.61
N LEU A 19 3.55 -7.70 9.92
CA LEU A 19 3.52 -8.92 10.74
C LEU A 19 2.12 -9.49 10.94
N ALA A 20 1.09 -8.63 10.96
CA ALA A 20 -0.31 -9.05 11.10
C ALA A 20 -0.87 -9.59 9.78
N MET A 21 -0.44 -9.02 8.64
CA MET A 21 -0.87 -9.40 7.30
C MET A 21 0.02 -10.47 6.67
N GLY A 22 1.24 -10.66 7.18
CA GLY A 22 2.26 -11.51 6.57
C GLY A 22 2.84 -10.97 5.26
N ILE A 23 2.39 -9.79 4.82
CA ILE A 23 2.70 -9.15 3.54
C ILE A 23 2.86 -7.64 3.73
N ASP A 24 3.65 -7.01 2.87
CA ASP A 24 3.90 -5.56 2.92
C ASP A 24 2.63 -4.76 2.57
N PRO A 25 2.08 -3.94 3.49
CA PRO A 25 0.92 -3.09 3.22
C PRO A 25 1.15 -2.08 2.08
N GLU A 26 2.39 -1.62 1.89
CA GLU A 26 2.74 -0.69 0.81
C GLU A 26 2.59 -1.33 -0.58
N LEU A 27 2.62 -2.66 -0.68
CA LEU A 27 2.28 -3.39 -1.91
C LEU A 27 0.89 -2.95 -2.43
N PHE A 28 -0.08 -2.80 -1.52
CA PHE A 28 -1.47 -2.43 -1.87
C PHE A 28 -1.70 -0.93 -1.79
N ALA A 29 -1.21 -0.27 -0.75
CA ALA A 29 -1.41 1.15 -0.50
C ALA A 29 -0.58 2.05 -1.44
N GLY A 30 0.52 1.52 -1.98
CA GLY A 30 1.50 2.27 -2.76
C GLY A 30 2.38 3.18 -1.90
N THR A 31 3.50 3.62 -2.49
CA THR A 31 4.49 4.46 -1.82
C THR A 31 4.52 5.85 -2.45
N ALA A 32 4.76 6.88 -1.65
CA ALA A 32 4.85 8.25 -2.14
C ALA A 32 6.03 8.42 -3.10
N GLY A 33 5.77 8.98 -4.28
CA GLY A 33 6.81 9.25 -5.28
C GLY A 33 7.10 8.09 -6.24
N GLU A 34 6.31 7.01 -6.21
CA GLU A 34 6.41 5.95 -7.22
C GLU A 34 6.24 6.52 -8.64
N THR A 35 7.07 6.06 -9.57
CA THR A 35 6.90 6.34 -11.00
C THR A 35 5.71 5.55 -11.55
N ALA A 36 5.21 5.95 -12.72
CA ALA A 36 4.14 5.21 -13.39
C ALA A 36 4.50 3.73 -13.66
N MET A 37 5.77 3.45 -13.94
CA MET A 37 6.27 2.10 -14.20
C MET A 37 6.36 1.27 -12.92
N GLU A 38 6.90 1.84 -11.84
CA GLU A 38 6.92 1.18 -10.51
C GLU A 38 5.50 0.91 -10.02
N ARG A 39 4.59 1.88 -10.20
CA ARG A 39 3.17 1.70 -9.91
C ARG A 39 2.58 0.54 -10.69
N ALA A 40 2.83 0.45 -12.00
CA ALA A 40 2.31 -0.62 -12.83
C ALA A 40 2.81 -1.99 -12.36
N ALA A 41 4.11 -2.12 -12.09
CA ALA A 41 4.71 -3.34 -11.57
C ALA A 41 4.14 -3.74 -10.19
N ARG A 42 3.97 -2.76 -9.31
CA ARG A 42 3.36 -2.97 -7.99
C ARG A 42 1.91 -3.43 -8.09
N LEU A 43 1.10 -2.80 -8.94
CA LEU A 43 -0.30 -3.18 -9.15
C LEU A 43 -0.44 -4.58 -9.76
N ASP A 44 0.51 -4.99 -10.59
CA ASP A 44 0.59 -6.36 -11.12
C ASP A 44 0.83 -7.37 -9.98
N ALA A 45 1.90 -7.17 -9.22
CA ALA A 45 2.22 -8.01 -8.06
C ALA A 45 1.10 -8.03 -7.01
N ALA A 46 0.47 -6.88 -6.74
CA ALA A 46 -0.64 -6.78 -5.80
C ALA A 46 -1.86 -7.60 -6.24
N ARG A 47 -2.12 -7.73 -7.55
CA ARG A 47 -3.24 -8.54 -8.05
C ARG A 47 -2.96 -10.03 -7.88
N ASP A 48 -1.74 -10.47 -8.16
CA ASP A 48 -1.34 -11.86 -7.98
C ASP A 48 -1.45 -12.28 -6.50
N VAL A 49 -0.87 -11.49 -5.60
CA VAL A 49 -0.95 -11.74 -4.16
C VAL A 49 -2.40 -11.70 -3.68
N LEU A 50 -3.23 -10.76 -4.18
CA LEU A 50 -4.64 -10.70 -3.79
C LEU A 50 -5.42 -11.94 -4.23
N ALA A 51 -5.10 -12.53 -5.38
CA ALA A 51 -5.72 -13.76 -5.85
C ALA A 51 -5.39 -14.96 -4.94
N ASP A 52 -4.16 -15.05 -4.46
CA ASP A 52 -3.74 -16.06 -3.49
C ASP A 52 -4.43 -15.84 -2.13
N LEU A 53 -4.48 -14.59 -1.65
CA LEU A 53 -5.19 -14.25 -0.41
C LEU A 53 -6.67 -14.64 -0.46
N TRP A 54 -7.36 -14.41 -1.58
CA TRP A 54 -8.77 -14.83 -1.70
C TRP A 54 -8.97 -16.34 -1.53
N ARG A 55 -7.95 -17.15 -1.78
CA ARG A 55 -7.99 -18.61 -1.59
C ARG A 55 -7.63 -19.03 -0.16
N GLU A 56 -6.72 -18.31 0.48
CA GLU A 56 -6.13 -18.68 1.77
C GLU A 56 -6.80 -17.98 2.96
N ASP A 57 -7.04 -16.68 2.84
CA ASP A 57 -7.62 -15.82 3.87
C ASP A 57 -8.50 -14.71 3.24
N PRO A 58 -9.80 -14.99 3.03
CA PRO A 58 -10.74 -14.04 2.42
C PRO A 58 -10.95 -12.74 3.23
N GLU A 59 -10.81 -12.78 4.55
CA GLU A 59 -10.95 -11.57 5.38
C GLU A 59 -9.77 -10.63 5.15
N LEU A 60 -8.57 -11.20 5.11
CA LEU A 60 -7.35 -10.48 4.78
C LEU A 60 -7.38 -9.95 3.35
N ALA A 61 -7.88 -10.75 2.40
CA ALA A 61 -8.07 -10.33 1.02
C ALA A 61 -9.00 -9.12 0.90
N ALA A 62 -10.11 -9.10 1.65
CA ALA A 62 -11.03 -7.97 1.67
C ALA A 62 -10.36 -6.69 2.20
N TYR A 63 -9.53 -6.81 3.24
CA TYR A 63 -8.75 -5.68 3.75
C TYR A 63 -7.72 -5.19 2.73
N ALA A 64 -6.91 -6.07 2.15
CA ALA A 64 -5.93 -5.72 1.11
C ALA A 64 -6.58 -5.08 -0.12
N ALA A 65 -7.74 -5.58 -0.56
CA ALA A 65 -8.53 -4.98 -1.64
C ALA A 65 -8.98 -3.55 -1.31
N SER A 66 -9.33 -3.27 -0.05
CA SER A 66 -9.69 -1.91 0.39
C SER A 66 -8.51 -0.94 0.32
N LEU A 67 -7.31 -1.38 0.69
CA LEU A 67 -6.07 -0.58 0.55
C LEU A 67 -5.75 -0.29 -0.92
N LEU A 68 -5.90 -1.30 -1.78
CA LEU A 68 -5.69 -1.15 -3.22
C LEU A 68 -6.69 -0.18 -3.86
N ALA A 69 -7.95 -0.21 -3.43
CA ALA A 69 -8.98 0.72 -3.91
C ALA A 69 -8.70 2.16 -3.46
N GLU A 70 -8.24 2.36 -2.21
CA GLU A 70 -7.92 3.69 -1.71
C GLU A 70 -6.68 4.28 -2.40
N SER A 71 -5.66 3.46 -2.70
CA SER A 71 -4.47 3.93 -3.45
C SER A 71 -4.78 4.39 -4.88
N ALA A 72 -5.89 3.93 -5.46
CA ALA A 72 -6.38 4.41 -6.75
C ALA A 72 -7.02 5.80 -6.64
N ARG A 73 -7.66 6.13 -5.50
CA ARG A 73 -8.30 7.44 -5.25
C ARG A 73 -7.29 8.54 -5.00
N VAL A 74 -6.16 8.23 -4.37
CA VAL A 74 -5.07 9.19 -4.11
C VAL A 74 -4.47 9.77 -5.40
N ILE A 75 -4.64 9.10 -6.55
CA ILE A 75 -4.23 9.62 -7.87
C ILE A 75 -4.97 10.94 -8.22
N GLU A 76 -6.20 11.16 -7.71
CA GLU A 76 -7.02 12.31 -8.11
C GLU A 76 -6.72 13.62 -7.38
N LEU A 77 -5.83 13.63 -6.38
CA LEU A 77 -5.43 14.89 -5.74
C LEU A 77 -4.25 15.50 -6.50
N PRO A 78 -4.45 16.58 -7.28
CA PRO A 78 -3.35 17.25 -7.94
C PRO A 78 -2.37 17.72 -6.87
N THR A 79 -1.12 17.30 -7.00
CA THR A 79 -0.03 17.75 -6.15
C THR A 79 0.11 19.26 -6.33
N ARG A 80 -0.49 20.04 -5.42
CA ARG A 80 -0.32 21.50 -5.39
C ARG A 80 1.06 21.82 -4.86
N ARG A 81 2.09 21.73 -5.72
CA ARG A 81 3.44 22.28 -5.53
C ARG A 81 4.16 22.13 -6.88
N THR A 82 4.43 23.16 -7.69
CA THR A 82 5.05 24.47 -7.41
C THR A 82 4.67 25.48 -8.52
N ALA A 83 3.99 26.59 -8.21
CA ALA A 83 4.57 27.94 -8.07
C ALA A 83 5.55 28.44 -9.17
N ARG A 84 5.05 29.40 -9.97
CA ARG A 84 5.71 30.62 -10.50
C ARG A 84 7.08 30.50 -11.20
N ARG A 85 7.06 30.42 -12.53
CA ARG A 85 7.97 31.04 -13.53
C ARG A 85 7.33 30.62 -14.86
N TRP A 86 6.77 31.45 -15.73
CA TRP A 86 7.36 32.51 -16.55
C TRP A 86 6.21 33.39 -17.05
N ALA A 87 6.13 34.63 -16.58
CA ALA A 87 5.33 35.68 -17.18
C ALA A 87 6.03 37.01 -16.85
N ALA A 88 7.02 37.35 -17.68
CA ALA A 88 7.54 38.67 -17.99
C ALA A 88 8.78 38.48 -18.86
#